data_AF-A0A1Y4DV51-F1
#
_entry.id   AF-A0A1Y4DV51-F1
#
_cell.length_a   1.000
_cell.length_b   1.000
_cell.length_c   1.000
_cell.angle_alpha   90.00
_cell.angle_beta   90.00
_cell.angle_gamma   90.00
#
_symmetry.space_group_name_H-M   'P 1'
#
loop_
_entity.id
_entity.type
_entity.pdbx_description
1 polymer ?
#
loop_
_entity_poly.entity_id
_entity_poly.type
_entity_poly.pdbx_seq_one_letter_code
_entity_poly.pdbx_strand_id
1 'polypeptide(L)'
;MTYATAPILRRKLAPLVLLAIVTVLALGSCGNLGEFDEEDVARQAERYYAEKYGDDALVVDVWEDRSYVLFGYQSSGQAFCTMSDGQTVLVDFEDGVVGDNRQQDEITAAYEQRFREELEGCCERLGDAGCDVASVTVNGVPLEEDGFFEGCISTYYWPEDQAGEKNGEVETTVEQSASFFYARYTGDDSFFEQEALRVSLGVPYVEIELSGADADYADGFPTDVPETPAWVAPIEGACRALLPLTDGDAETRVVVYQAGCRDGVPEDTDAAVLSDAENGKLGELSPFDDSDTGADDIGSWLIVEWFPVGKGVYVTSDECGVRLRTGDVELETVESPVSLEELQESGSLERFDEREFAPGAFEAYSLAVAPDLFARLPESVRDKGWFNIRLAYDNQDPQTGLAELGVTPGGLAPTLYRVEKNPAAEDVDSAPPYEVIAMRTETLANGYQYSEPELFADVPLLLVRM
;
A
#
# COMPACT_ATOMS: atom_id res chain seq x y z
N MET A 1 75.27 40.22 -41.99
CA MET A 1 74.64 40.57 -40.69
C MET A 1 74.13 39.29 -40.07
N THR A 2 74.78 38.84 -39.00
CA THR A 2 74.30 37.77 -38.14
C THR A 2 73.21 38.31 -37.23
N TYR A 3 72.02 37.72 -37.24
CA TYR A 3 71.06 37.87 -36.14
C TYR A 3 70.67 36.50 -35.61
N ALA A 4 71.01 36.34 -34.34
CA ALA A 4 70.75 35.21 -33.49
C ALA A 4 69.28 35.21 -33.05
N THR A 5 68.55 34.12 -33.32
CA THR A 5 67.19 33.85 -32.78
C THR A 5 67.00 32.38 -32.38
N ALA A 6 68.08 31.63 -32.21
CA ALA A 6 68.05 30.19 -31.93
C ALA A 6 67.70 29.72 -30.50
N PRO A 7 67.75 30.51 -29.39
CA PRO A 7 67.47 29.93 -28.06
C PRO A 7 66.04 30.10 -27.56
N ILE A 8 65.25 31.05 -28.11
CA ILE A 8 63.93 31.40 -27.54
C ILE A 8 62.81 30.51 -28.08
N LEU A 9 62.89 30.07 -29.35
CA LEU A 9 61.89 29.14 -29.90
C LEU A 9 61.92 27.75 -29.24
N ARG A 10 63.11 27.24 -28.88
CA ARG A 10 63.24 25.92 -28.24
C ARG A 10 62.64 25.86 -26.83
N ARG A 11 62.60 26.98 -26.08
CA ARG A 11 62.01 27.02 -24.72
C ARG A 11 60.49 27.07 -24.70
N LYS A 12 59.82 27.49 -25.78
CA LYS A 12 58.34 27.49 -25.87
C LYS A 12 57.77 26.27 -26.57
N LEU A 13 58.55 25.60 -27.44
CA LEU A 13 58.14 24.37 -28.11
C LEU A 13 58.08 23.17 -27.15
N ALA A 14 59.03 23.06 -26.21
CA ALA A 14 59.05 21.96 -25.25
C ALA A 14 57.78 21.87 -24.37
N PRO A 15 57.28 22.95 -23.73
CA PRO A 15 56.04 22.88 -22.96
C PRO A 15 54.80 22.70 -23.84
N LEU A 16 54.79 23.17 -25.09
CA LEU A 16 53.68 22.97 -26.02
C LEU A 16 53.57 21.53 -26.53
N VAL A 17 54.72 20.89 -26.78
CA VAL A 17 54.78 19.46 -27.14
C VAL A 17 54.43 18.61 -25.92
N LEU A 18 54.89 18.97 -24.73
CA LEU A 18 54.51 18.27 -23.50
C LEU A 18 53.02 18.42 -23.20
N LEU A 19 52.46 19.62 -23.38
CA LEU A 19 51.02 19.86 -23.27
C LEU A 19 50.27 19.01 -24.29
N ALA A 20 50.67 19.02 -25.56
CA ALA A 20 50.04 18.20 -26.59
C ALA A 20 50.14 16.69 -26.30
N ILE A 21 51.26 16.21 -25.76
CA ILE A 21 51.42 14.81 -25.35
C ILE A 21 50.54 14.49 -24.14
N VAL A 22 50.45 15.37 -23.14
CA VAL A 22 49.56 15.21 -21.98
C VAL A 22 48.09 15.30 -22.39
N THR A 23 47.74 16.16 -23.36
CA THR A 23 46.37 16.24 -23.89
C THR A 23 46.04 15.01 -24.74
N VAL A 24 46.97 14.48 -25.53
CA VAL A 24 46.77 13.22 -26.28
C VAL A 24 46.74 12.01 -25.34
N LEU A 25 47.51 12.00 -24.25
CA LEU A 25 47.44 10.96 -23.21
C LEU A 25 46.19 11.09 -22.34
N ALA A 26 45.71 12.30 -22.06
CA ALA A 26 44.44 12.54 -21.36
C ALA A 26 43.24 12.20 -22.25
N LEU A 27 43.30 12.49 -23.55
CA LEU A 27 42.29 12.08 -24.53
C LEU A 27 42.37 10.58 -24.83
N GLY A 28 43.55 9.98 -24.78
CA GLY A 28 43.75 8.53 -24.92
C GLY A 28 43.49 7.71 -23.66
N SER A 29 43.34 8.35 -22.49
CA SER A 29 42.93 7.71 -21.23
C SER A 29 41.47 8.00 -20.84
N CYS A 30 40.75 8.77 -21.65
CA CYS A 30 39.28 8.84 -21.64
C CYS A 30 38.65 7.88 -22.67
N GLY A 31 39.31 6.77 -22.97
CA GLY A 31 38.90 5.79 -23.97
C GLY A 31 39.05 4.37 -23.44
N ASN A 32 38.32 4.06 -22.37
CA ASN A 32 37.94 2.69 -22.03
C ASN A 32 36.66 2.75 -21.19
N LEU A 33 35.62 3.35 -21.77
CA LEU A 33 34.26 2.89 -21.52
C LEU A 33 34.24 1.51 -22.19
N GLY A 34 34.07 0.41 -21.44
CA GLY A 34 34.23 -0.96 -21.94
C GLY A 34 33.60 -1.14 -23.32
N GLU A 35 34.38 -1.62 -24.29
CA GLU A 35 33.90 -1.84 -25.65
C GLU A 35 32.89 -2.99 -25.58
N PHE A 36 31.61 -2.65 -25.74
CA PHE A 36 30.51 -3.59 -25.83
C PHE A 36 30.77 -4.56 -27.00
N ASP A 37 31.13 -5.80 -26.67
CA ASP A 37 31.35 -6.89 -27.64
C ASP A 37 30.05 -7.68 -27.80
N GLU A 38 29.25 -7.24 -28.76
CA GLU A 38 27.96 -7.84 -29.10
C GLU A 38 28.08 -9.34 -29.43
N GLU A 39 29.16 -9.76 -30.09
CA GLU A 39 29.37 -11.17 -30.44
C GLU A 39 29.70 -12.03 -29.22
N ASP A 40 30.43 -11.49 -28.24
CA ASP A 40 30.72 -12.22 -27.01
C ASP A 40 29.48 -12.34 -26.13
N VAL A 41 28.73 -11.25 -25.96
CA VAL A 41 27.47 -11.22 -25.22
C VAL A 41 26.44 -12.19 -25.83
N ALA A 42 26.24 -12.16 -27.15
CA ALA A 42 25.33 -13.08 -27.83
C ALA A 42 25.74 -14.55 -27.59
N ARG A 43 27.03 -14.87 -27.69
CA ARG A 43 27.54 -16.24 -27.47
C ARG A 43 27.35 -16.70 -26.02
N GLN A 44 27.47 -15.79 -25.05
CA GLN A 44 27.20 -16.11 -23.65
C GLN A 44 25.72 -16.45 -23.44
N ALA A 45 24.80 -15.67 -24.03
CA ALA A 45 23.37 -15.92 -23.97
C ALA A 45 22.98 -17.26 -24.64
N GLU A 46 23.46 -17.52 -25.86
CA GLU A 46 23.19 -18.78 -26.58
C GLU A 46 23.68 -20.01 -25.81
N ARG A 47 24.90 -19.95 -25.26
CA ARG A 47 25.46 -21.05 -24.46
C ARG A 47 24.63 -21.29 -23.21
N TYR A 48 24.28 -20.23 -22.48
CA TYR A 48 23.43 -20.33 -21.29
C TYR A 48 22.07 -20.96 -21.63
N TYR A 49 21.42 -20.49 -22.69
CA TYR A 49 20.09 -20.94 -23.06
C TYR A 49 20.09 -22.41 -23.48
N ALA A 50 21.10 -22.83 -24.25
CA ALA A 50 21.31 -24.23 -24.61
C ALA A 50 21.62 -25.12 -23.40
N GLU A 51 22.42 -24.65 -22.44
CA GLU A 51 22.73 -25.38 -21.21
C GLU A 51 21.48 -25.52 -20.31
N LYS A 52 20.66 -24.47 -20.19
CA LYS A 52 19.47 -24.43 -19.34
C LYS A 52 18.30 -25.24 -19.90
N TYR A 53 18.00 -25.06 -21.19
CA TYR A 53 16.81 -25.64 -21.82
C TYR A 53 17.10 -26.88 -22.67
N GLY A 54 18.34 -27.08 -23.11
CA GLY A 54 18.69 -28.10 -24.11
C GLY A 54 18.24 -27.73 -25.53
N ASP A 55 17.91 -26.45 -25.75
CA ASP A 55 17.41 -25.90 -27.01
C ASP A 55 18.50 -25.02 -27.66
N ASP A 56 18.77 -25.21 -28.95
CA ASP A 56 19.74 -24.40 -29.72
C ASP A 56 19.09 -23.10 -30.26
N ALA A 57 18.44 -22.33 -29.39
CA ALA A 57 17.93 -21.01 -29.77
C ALA A 57 19.10 -20.06 -30.02
N LEU A 58 19.03 -19.30 -31.11
CA LEU A 58 20.06 -18.34 -31.50
C LEU A 58 19.64 -16.92 -31.12
N VAL A 59 20.61 -16.07 -30.82
CA VAL A 59 20.34 -14.65 -30.59
C VAL A 59 20.04 -13.97 -31.93
N VAL A 60 18.89 -13.29 -32.02
CA VAL A 60 18.45 -12.57 -33.22
C VAL A 60 18.66 -11.06 -33.11
N ASP A 61 18.77 -10.55 -31.88
CA ASP A 61 19.00 -9.13 -31.60
C ASP A 61 19.67 -8.95 -30.22
N VAL A 62 20.48 -7.89 -30.09
CA VAL A 62 21.13 -7.53 -28.83
C VAL A 62 20.97 -6.04 -28.59
N TRP A 63 20.37 -5.70 -27.46
CA TRP A 63 20.16 -4.33 -27.02
C TRP A 63 20.94 -4.07 -25.72
N GLU A 64 21.93 -3.17 -25.78
CA GLU A 64 22.62 -2.70 -24.57
C GLU A 64 21.75 -1.66 -23.85
N ASP A 65 21.59 -1.82 -22.55
CA ASP A 65 20.89 -0.85 -21.73
C ASP A 65 21.73 0.41 -21.53
N ARG A 66 21.16 1.52 -21.99
CA ARG A 66 21.85 2.78 -22.23
C ARG A 66 20.98 3.92 -21.73
N SER A 67 21.59 4.80 -20.93
CA SER A 67 21.01 6.09 -20.59
C SER A 67 21.73 7.23 -21.34
N TYR A 68 20.96 8.16 -21.90
CA TYR A 68 21.47 9.37 -22.52
C TYR A 68 21.40 10.53 -21.54
N VAL A 69 22.55 10.99 -21.04
CA VAL A 69 22.65 12.19 -20.20
C VAL A 69 23.12 13.36 -21.06
N LEU A 70 22.75 14.58 -20.67
CA LEU A 70 22.88 15.85 -21.41
C LEU A 70 24.27 16.14 -22.01
N PHE A 71 25.34 15.43 -21.62
CA PHE A 71 26.70 15.57 -22.17
C PHE A 71 27.49 14.26 -22.32
N GLY A 72 26.84 13.08 -22.33
CA GLY A 72 27.60 11.83 -22.45
C GLY A 72 26.78 10.55 -22.45
N TYR A 73 27.46 9.50 -22.90
CA TYR A 73 27.02 8.11 -22.92
C TYR A 73 27.23 7.47 -21.55
N GLN A 74 26.22 6.81 -21.00
CA GLN A 74 26.36 5.99 -19.80
C GLN A 74 25.68 4.64 -20.04
N SER A 75 26.51 3.62 -20.29
CA SER A 75 26.12 2.22 -20.26
C SER A 75 25.77 1.83 -18.82
N SER A 76 24.73 1.02 -18.64
CA SER A 76 24.45 0.36 -17.35
C SER A 76 25.29 -0.90 -17.14
N GLY A 77 26.07 -1.32 -18.14
CA GLY A 77 26.89 -2.52 -18.07
C GLY A 77 26.11 -3.80 -18.39
N GLN A 78 24.93 -3.69 -19.00
CA GLN A 78 24.02 -4.81 -19.23
C GLN A 78 23.49 -4.82 -20.67
N ALA A 79 23.11 -6.00 -21.15
CA ALA A 79 22.45 -6.16 -22.43
C ALA A 79 21.36 -7.23 -22.41
N PHE A 80 20.32 -6.95 -23.18
CA PHE A 80 19.16 -7.79 -23.43
C PHE A 80 19.37 -8.51 -24.76
N CYS A 81 19.44 -9.83 -24.72
CA CYS A 81 19.62 -10.67 -25.91
C CYS A 81 18.29 -11.33 -26.26
N THR A 82 17.70 -10.93 -27.39
CA THR A 82 16.47 -11.55 -27.88
C THR A 82 16.81 -12.84 -28.60
N MET A 83 16.22 -13.94 -28.14
CA MET A 83 16.37 -15.29 -28.66
C MET A 83 15.40 -15.53 -29.83
N SER A 84 15.70 -16.51 -30.67
CA SER A 84 14.91 -16.83 -31.87
C SER A 84 13.47 -17.31 -31.60
N ASP A 85 13.16 -17.69 -30.36
CA ASP A 85 11.82 -18.06 -29.90
C ASP A 85 11.04 -16.88 -29.30
N GLY A 86 11.62 -15.67 -29.33
CA GLY A 86 11.04 -14.43 -28.83
C GLY A 86 11.27 -14.15 -27.35
N GLN A 87 12.00 -15.04 -26.63
CA GLN A 87 12.38 -14.81 -25.23
C GLN A 87 13.64 -13.94 -25.14
N THR A 88 13.91 -13.40 -23.97
CA THR A 88 15.02 -12.48 -23.72
C THR A 88 15.92 -13.01 -22.61
N VAL A 89 17.24 -12.92 -22.82
CA VAL A 89 18.27 -13.23 -21.83
C VAL A 89 18.95 -11.92 -21.41
N LEU A 90 19.02 -11.67 -20.11
CA LEU A 90 19.76 -10.53 -19.55
C LEU A 90 21.19 -10.94 -19.24
N VAL A 91 22.16 -10.18 -19.76
CA VAL A 91 23.59 -10.42 -19.60
C VAL A 91 24.24 -9.17 -19.00
N ASP A 92 24.87 -9.34 -17.85
CA ASP A 92 25.75 -8.34 -17.24
C ASP A 92 27.17 -8.51 -17.78
N PHE A 93 27.85 -7.41 -18.10
CA PHE A 93 29.18 -7.45 -18.72
C PHE A 93 30.28 -7.89 -17.76
N GLU A 94 30.09 -7.70 -16.45
CA GLU A 94 31.05 -8.12 -15.43
C GLU A 94 30.71 -9.50 -14.87
N ASP A 95 29.43 -9.73 -14.56
CA ASP A 95 28.97 -10.93 -13.86
C ASP A 95 28.48 -12.06 -14.81
N GLY A 96 28.29 -11.75 -16.09
CA GLY A 96 27.78 -12.69 -17.09
C GLY A 96 26.25 -12.79 -17.09
N VAL A 97 25.71 -13.95 -17.47
CA VAL A 97 24.25 -14.11 -17.61
C VAL A 97 23.55 -14.00 -16.25
N VAL A 98 22.58 -13.08 -16.17
CA VAL A 98 21.75 -12.85 -14.98
C VAL A 98 20.53 -13.77 -14.99
N GLY A 99 19.89 -13.97 -16.14
CA GLY A 99 18.74 -14.86 -16.28
C GLY A 99 17.98 -14.69 -17.60
N ASP A 100 16.83 -15.33 -17.72
CA ASP A 100 15.92 -15.21 -18.86
C ASP A 100 14.44 -15.10 -18.43
N ASN A 101 13.59 -14.60 -19.32
CA ASN A 101 12.16 -14.38 -19.05
C ASN A 101 11.23 -15.54 -19.46
N ARG A 102 11.75 -16.65 -20.04
CA ARG A 102 10.91 -17.78 -20.52
C ARG A 102 10.07 -18.42 -19.43
N GLN A 103 10.53 -18.35 -18.19
CA GLN A 103 9.92 -19.03 -17.06
C GLN A 103 8.94 -18.14 -16.29
N GLN A 104 8.78 -16.87 -16.67
CA GLN A 104 7.96 -15.92 -15.93
C GLN A 104 6.53 -16.44 -15.73
N ASP A 105 5.84 -16.82 -16.81
CA ASP A 105 4.45 -17.31 -16.73
C ASP A 105 4.32 -18.60 -15.91
N GLU A 106 5.28 -19.53 -16.05
CA GLU A 106 5.29 -20.79 -15.30
C GLU A 106 5.50 -20.57 -13.80
N ILE A 107 6.35 -19.60 -13.44
CA ILE A 107 6.61 -19.22 -12.06
C ILE A 107 5.41 -18.49 -11.47
N THR A 108 4.82 -17.54 -12.19
CA THR A 108 3.58 -16.86 -11.78
C THR A 108 2.50 -17.88 -11.49
N ALA A 109 2.24 -18.80 -12.41
CA ALA A 109 1.26 -19.87 -12.23
C ALA A 109 1.58 -20.78 -11.03
N ALA A 110 2.86 -21.03 -10.74
CA ALA A 110 3.26 -21.83 -9.59
C ALA A 110 3.04 -21.10 -8.25
N TYR A 111 3.27 -19.78 -8.20
CA TYR A 111 2.92 -18.96 -7.04
C TYR A 111 1.41 -18.89 -6.85
N GLU A 112 0.65 -18.66 -7.92
CA GLU A 112 -0.82 -18.66 -7.87
C GLU A 112 -1.34 -20.01 -7.37
N GLN A 113 -0.79 -21.12 -7.87
CA GLN A 113 -1.19 -22.45 -7.42
C GLN A 113 -0.92 -22.67 -5.92
N ARG A 114 0.24 -22.24 -5.40
CA ARG A 114 0.55 -22.36 -3.96
C ARG A 114 -0.33 -21.48 -3.10
N PHE A 115 -0.59 -20.24 -3.52
CA PHE A 115 -1.52 -19.35 -2.83
C PHE A 115 -2.92 -19.95 -2.79
N ARG A 116 -3.38 -20.50 -3.92
CA ARG A 116 -4.67 -21.16 -4.04
C ARG A 116 -4.79 -22.34 -3.10
N GLU A 117 -3.82 -23.26 -3.08
CA GLU A 117 -3.83 -24.43 -2.20
C GLU A 117 -3.90 -24.05 -0.72
N GLU A 118 -3.12 -23.05 -0.29
CA GLU A 118 -3.13 -22.63 1.12
C GLU A 118 -4.42 -21.89 1.51
N LEU A 119 -4.96 -21.04 0.62
CA LEU A 119 -6.23 -20.34 0.87
C LEU A 119 -7.43 -21.27 0.81
N GLU A 120 -7.44 -22.28 -0.07
CA GLU A 120 -8.44 -23.36 -0.05
C GLU A 120 -8.38 -24.14 1.28
N GLY A 121 -7.17 -24.50 1.73
CA GLY A 121 -6.96 -25.13 3.04
C GLY A 121 -7.38 -24.23 4.20
N CYS A 122 -7.24 -22.91 4.08
CA CYS A 122 -7.76 -21.93 5.04
C CYS A 122 -9.29 -21.97 5.10
N CYS A 123 -9.95 -22.01 3.93
CA CYS A 123 -11.42 -22.10 3.84
C CYS A 123 -11.95 -23.36 4.52
N GLU A 124 -11.27 -24.50 4.37
CA GLU A 124 -11.64 -25.73 5.09
C GLU A 124 -11.53 -25.57 6.61
N ARG A 125 -10.43 -24.97 7.09
CA ARG A 125 -10.21 -24.71 8.53
C ARG A 125 -11.22 -23.70 9.10
N LEU A 126 -11.64 -22.71 8.30
CA LEU A 126 -12.72 -21.79 8.64
C LEU A 126 -14.06 -22.52 8.77
N GLY A 127 -14.36 -23.44 7.85
CA GLY A 127 -15.51 -24.33 7.92
C GLY A 127 -15.54 -25.18 9.20
N ASP A 128 -14.41 -25.77 9.57
CA ASP A 128 -14.25 -26.53 10.81
C ASP A 128 -14.42 -25.66 12.07
N ALA A 129 -14.09 -24.38 11.99
CA ALA A 129 -14.27 -23.39 13.06
C ALA A 129 -15.72 -22.87 13.16
N GLY A 130 -16.60 -23.24 12.22
CA GLY A 130 -18.00 -22.84 12.20
C GLY A 130 -18.29 -21.55 11.43
N CYS A 131 -17.38 -21.16 10.52
CA CYS A 131 -17.57 -20.07 9.59
C CYS A 131 -17.88 -20.59 8.18
N ASP A 132 -18.78 -19.91 7.47
CA ASP A 132 -19.06 -20.16 6.05
C ASP A 132 -18.37 -19.08 5.22
N VAL A 133 -17.46 -19.46 4.33
CA VAL A 133 -16.74 -18.54 3.43
C VAL A 133 -17.60 -18.26 2.20
N ALA A 134 -17.87 -16.97 1.94
CA ALA A 134 -18.68 -16.52 0.81
C ALA A 134 -17.82 -16.22 -0.43
N SER A 135 -16.67 -15.57 -0.25
CA SER A 135 -15.73 -15.27 -1.31
C SER A 135 -14.31 -15.11 -0.76
N VAL A 136 -13.33 -15.38 -1.64
CA VAL A 136 -11.92 -15.05 -1.41
C VAL A 136 -11.39 -14.42 -2.68
N THR A 137 -10.77 -13.25 -2.56
CA THR A 137 -10.11 -12.57 -3.67
C THR A 137 -8.66 -12.27 -3.32
N VAL A 138 -7.78 -12.34 -4.32
CA VAL A 138 -6.38 -11.92 -4.23
C VAL A 138 -6.19 -10.82 -5.28
N ASN A 139 -5.75 -9.63 -4.86
CA ASN A 139 -5.59 -8.47 -5.74
C ASN A 139 -6.84 -8.15 -6.57
N GLY A 140 -8.04 -8.35 -5.97
CA GLY A 140 -9.33 -8.13 -6.63
C GLY A 140 -9.79 -9.25 -7.56
N VAL A 141 -8.97 -10.26 -7.82
CA VAL A 141 -9.31 -11.41 -8.68
C VAL A 141 -9.83 -12.56 -7.81
N PRO A 142 -10.95 -13.22 -8.17
CA PRO A 142 -11.46 -14.39 -7.45
C PRO A 142 -10.43 -15.52 -7.37
N LEU A 143 -10.38 -16.22 -6.24
CA LEU A 143 -9.40 -17.30 -5.99
C LEU A 143 -9.45 -18.44 -7.05
N GLU A 144 -10.63 -18.67 -7.62
CA GLU A 144 -10.87 -19.70 -8.66
C GLU A 144 -10.36 -19.29 -10.05
N GLU A 145 -10.06 -18.00 -10.25
CA GLU A 145 -9.55 -17.45 -11.50
C GLU A 145 -8.02 -17.40 -11.48
N ASP A 146 -7.41 -17.39 -12.67
CA ASP A 146 -5.97 -17.21 -12.86
C ASP A 146 -5.68 -15.72 -13.09
N GLY A 147 -4.44 -15.29 -12.84
CA GLY A 147 -3.97 -13.93 -13.14
C GLY A 147 -4.01 -12.95 -11.96
N PHE A 148 -4.22 -13.42 -10.73
CA PHE A 148 -4.12 -12.55 -9.55
C PHE A 148 -2.68 -12.08 -9.24
N PHE A 149 -1.67 -12.67 -9.89
CA PHE A 149 -0.29 -12.17 -9.90
C PHE A 149 0.20 -11.76 -11.30
N GLU A 150 -0.71 -11.56 -12.26
CA GLU A 150 -0.34 -11.08 -13.58
C GLU A 150 0.35 -9.71 -13.48
N GLY A 151 1.56 -9.60 -14.05
CA GLY A 151 2.38 -8.38 -13.98
C GLY A 151 3.10 -8.13 -12.66
N CYS A 152 2.77 -8.84 -11.59
CA CYS A 152 3.39 -8.65 -10.26
C CYS A 152 4.86 -9.08 -10.20
N ILE A 153 5.24 -10.08 -11.00
CA ILE A 153 6.60 -10.63 -11.01
C ILE A 153 7.55 -9.76 -11.85
N SER A 154 7.12 -8.70 -12.53
CA SER A 154 7.94 -7.93 -13.48
C SER A 154 8.78 -6.81 -12.81
N THR A 155 10.08 -6.74 -13.10
CA THR A 155 10.99 -5.77 -12.44
C THR A 155 11.80 -4.91 -13.41
N TYR A 156 12.02 -5.37 -14.65
CA TYR A 156 12.81 -4.66 -15.65
C TYR A 156 11.91 -4.08 -16.71
N TYR A 157 12.05 -2.78 -16.97
CA TYR A 157 11.39 -2.09 -18.06
C TYR A 157 12.41 -1.67 -19.12
N TRP A 158 12.10 -1.89 -20.39
CA TRP A 158 12.86 -1.33 -21.50
C TRP A 158 11.94 -0.95 -22.66
N PRO A 159 12.22 0.14 -23.37
CA PRO A 159 11.40 0.57 -24.50
C PRO A 159 11.53 -0.43 -25.66
N GLU A 160 10.42 -0.75 -26.36
CA GLU A 160 10.53 -1.25 -27.73
C GLU A 160 11.32 -0.24 -28.58
N ASP A 161 12.11 -0.78 -29.51
CA ASP A 161 12.89 -0.04 -30.51
C ASP A 161 12.28 1.33 -30.86
N GLN A 162 13.13 2.36 -31.02
CA GLN A 162 12.70 3.59 -31.68
C GLN A 162 12.14 3.20 -33.06
N ALA A 163 10.81 3.21 -33.19
CA ALA A 163 10.16 3.16 -34.47
C ALA A 163 10.74 4.31 -35.30
N GLY A 164 11.64 3.97 -36.23
CA GLY A 164 12.17 4.95 -37.16
C GLY A 164 10.99 5.67 -37.80
N GLU A 165 11.01 7.01 -37.78
CA GLU A 165 9.91 7.87 -38.25
C GLU A 165 9.21 7.28 -39.48
N LYS A 166 8.04 6.68 -39.29
CA LYS A 166 7.14 6.37 -40.39
C LYS A 166 6.07 7.45 -40.42
N ASN A 167 6.26 8.39 -41.33
CA ASN A 167 5.30 9.47 -41.64
C ASN A 167 5.20 10.61 -40.60
N GLY A 168 6.19 10.83 -39.75
CA GLY A 168 6.27 12.02 -38.90
C GLY A 168 5.25 12.05 -37.74
N GLU A 169 4.68 10.90 -37.38
CA GLU A 169 3.96 10.72 -36.12
C GLU A 169 4.87 9.95 -35.16
N VAL A 170 5.01 10.48 -33.94
CA VAL A 170 5.70 9.81 -32.83
C VAL A 170 4.75 8.72 -32.34
N GLU A 171 5.02 7.46 -32.69
CA GLU A 171 4.42 6.33 -31.97
C GLU A 171 4.96 6.37 -30.54
N THR A 172 4.07 6.34 -29.56
CA THR A 172 4.44 6.07 -28.17
C THR A 172 5.11 4.69 -28.13
N THR A 173 6.39 4.64 -27.79
CA THR A 173 7.12 3.38 -27.56
C THR A 173 6.35 2.56 -26.52
N VAL A 174 6.01 1.31 -26.85
CA VAL A 174 5.47 0.38 -25.86
C VAL A 174 6.63 -0.02 -24.95
N GLU A 175 6.58 0.36 -23.67
CA GLU A 175 7.55 -0.12 -22.69
C GLU A 175 7.28 -1.60 -22.44
N GLN A 176 8.27 -2.45 -22.69
CA GLN A 176 8.24 -3.87 -22.33
C GLN A 176 8.66 -4.00 -20.88
N SER A 177 8.06 -4.96 -20.17
CA SER A 177 8.45 -5.29 -18.80
C SER A 177 8.61 -6.80 -18.66
N ALA A 178 9.68 -7.26 -17.99
CA ALA A 178 9.84 -8.68 -17.66
C ALA A 178 10.70 -8.90 -16.41
N SER A 179 10.76 -10.16 -15.97
CA SER A 179 11.71 -10.63 -14.97
C SER A 179 12.57 -11.78 -15.46
N PHE A 180 13.82 -11.79 -14.98
CA PHE A 180 14.87 -12.67 -15.45
C PHE A 180 15.28 -13.67 -14.36
N PHE A 181 15.15 -14.97 -14.66
CA PHE A 181 15.44 -16.04 -13.72
C PHE A 181 16.65 -16.84 -14.15
N TYR A 182 17.55 -17.12 -13.22
CA TYR A 182 18.75 -17.91 -13.51
C TYR A 182 18.46 -19.41 -13.44
N ALA A 183 17.90 -19.90 -12.32
CA ALA A 183 17.48 -21.28 -12.20
C ALA A 183 16.32 -21.61 -13.15
N ARG A 184 16.26 -22.88 -13.58
CA ARG A 184 15.14 -23.39 -14.36
C ARG A 184 14.05 -23.87 -13.40
N TYR A 185 12.83 -23.43 -13.60
CA TYR A 185 11.70 -24.01 -12.90
C TYR A 185 11.40 -25.40 -13.50
N THR A 186 11.40 -26.42 -12.65
CA THR A 186 11.11 -27.81 -13.09
C THR A 186 9.91 -28.42 -12.37
N GLY A 187 9.14 -27.59 -11.65
CA GLY A 187 8.02 -28.02 -10.83
C GLY A 187 8.40 -28.45 -9.41
N ASP A 188 9.62 -28.18 -8.94
CA ASP A 188 10.07 -28.52 -7.59
C ASP A 188 10.24 -27.29 -6.68
N ASP A 189 10.20 -27.54 -5.37
CA ASP A 189 10.29 -26.49 -4.36
C ASP A 189 11.70 -25.87 -4.27
N SER A 190 12.72 -26.56 -4.81
CA SER A 190 14.12 -26.14 -4.74
C SER A 190 14.42 -24.90 -5.58
N PHE A 191 13.58 -24.65 -6.61
CA PHE A 191 13.59 -23.39 -7.34
C PHE A 191 13.30 -22.20 -6.43
N PHE A 192 12.27 -22.31 -5.58
CA PHE A 192 11.87 -21.22 -4.69
C PHE A 192 12.94 -20.96 -3.63
N GLU A 193 13.58 -21.98 -3.09
CA GLU A 193 14.70 -21.79 -2.16
C GLU A 193 15.87 -20.98 -2.78
N GLN A 194 16.04 -21.03 -4.10
CA GLN A 194 17.15 -20.39 -4.81
C GLN A 194 16.79 -19.02 -5.41
N GLU A 195 15.55 -18.86 -5.87
CA GLU A 195 15.11 -17.68 -6.63
C GLU A 195 14.01 -16.86 -5.91
N ALA A 196 13.45 -17.30 -4.77
CA ALA A 196 12.40 -16.53 -4.07
C ALA A 196 12.86 -15.11 -3.71
N LEU A 197 14.12 -14.94 -3.28
CA LEU A 197 14.71 -13.61 -2.99
C LEU A 197 14.82 -12.69 -4.23
N ARG A 198 14.60 -13.22 -5.43
CA ARG A 198 14.64 -12.48 -6.70
C ARG A 198 13.24 -12.31 -7.31
N VAL A 199 12.23 -12.96 -6.74
CA VAL A 199 10.84 -12.77 -7.12
C VAL A 199 10.24 -11.75 -6.15
N SER A 200 9.86 -10.58 -6.66
CA SER A 200 8.90 -9.74 -5.97
C SER A 200 7.52 -10.15 -6.47
N LEU A 201 6.61 -10.55 -5.57
CA LEU A 201 5.20 -10.80 -5.91
C LEU A 201 4.38 -9.49 -5.86
N GLY A 202 5.03 -8.35 -5.73
CA GLY A 202 4.38 -7.13 -5.31
C GLY A 202 3.68 -7.32 -3.96
N VAL A 203 2.50 -6.73 -3.87
CA VAL A 203 1.75 -6.55 -2.63
C VAL A 203 0.50 -7.42 -2.65
N PRO A 204 0.55 -8.68 -2.20
CA PRO A 204 -0.64 -9.51 -2.16
C PRO A 204 -1.65 -8.91 -1.18
N TYR A 205 -2.80 -8.51 -1.71
CA TYR A 205 -3.95 -8.05 -0.95
C TYR A 205 -5.02 -9.13 -0.98
N VAL A 206 -5.20 -9.82 0.15
CA VAL A 206 -6.16 -10.92 0.29
C VAL A 206 -7.40 -10.41 1.00
N GLU A 207 -8.56 -10.69 0.44
CA GLU A 207 -9.84 -10.36 1.07
C GLU A 207 -10.68 -11.62 1.21
N ILE A 208 -11.28 -11.77 2.38
CA ILE A 208 -12.08 -12.94 2.75
C ILE A 208 -13.43 -12.44 3.24
N GLU A 209 -14.50 -12.85 2.57
CA GLU A 209 -15.86 -12.67 3.07
C GLU A 209 -16.33 -13.93 3.78
N LEU A 210 -16.79 -13.78 5.01
CA LEU A 210 -17.24 -14.90 5.83
C LEU A 210 -18.51 -14.58 6.61
N SER A 211 -19.22 -15.63 6.96
CA SER A 211 -20.42 -15.63 7.80
C SER A 211 -20.27 -16.68 8.90
N GLY A 212 -21.12 -16.64 9.92
CA GLY A 212 -21.04 -17.51 11.09
C GLY A 212 -21.18 -16.78 12.42
N ALA A 213 -21.13 -17.52 13.52
CA ALA A 213 -21.48 -16.99 14.85
C ALA A 213 -20.62 -15.79 15.30
N ASP A 214 -19.35 -15.76 14.89
CA ASP A 214 -18.40 -14.69 15.25
C ASP A 214 -18.21 -13.66 14.12
N ALA A 215 -19.10 -13.68 13.12
CA ALA A 215 -18.99 -12.92 11.87
C ALA A 215 -20.31 -12.28 11.40
N ASP A 216 -21.46 -12.84 11.79
CA ASP A 216 -22.79 -12.36 11.40
C ASP A 216 -23.30 -11.32 12.40
N TYR A 217 -22.90 -10.07 12.19
CA TYR A 217 -23.37 -8.94 12.98
C TYR A 217 -24.53 -8.21 12.30
N ALA A 218 -25.39 -7.61 13.11
CA ALA A 218 -26.51 -6.84 12.61
C ALA A 218 -25.98 -5.67 11.76
N ASP A 219 -26.48 -5.58 10.53
CA ASP A 219 -26.12 -4.54 9.56
C ASP A 219 -24.59 -4.36 9.39
N GLY A 220 -23.81 -5.43 9.49
CA GLY A 220 -22.35 -5.36 9.34
C GLY A 220 -21.66 -4.50 10.40
N PHE A 221 -22.24 -4.39 11.59
CA PHE A 221 -21.73 -3.57 12.70
C PHE A 221 -21.30 -4.46 13.88
N PRO A 222 -20.02 -4.90 13.93
CA PRO A 222 -19.53 -5.83 14.93
C PRO A 222 -19.63 -5.28 16.35
N THR A 223 -20.50 -5.89 17.15
CA THR A 223 -20.71 -5.59 18.57
C THR A 223 -20.66 -6.90 19.34
N ASP A 224 -20.14 -6.86 20.58
CA ASP A 224 -19.96 -8.06 21.42
C ASP A 224 -19.07 -9.15 20.79
N VAL A 225 -18.01 -8.74 20.10
CA VAL A 225 -17.06 -9.64 19.42
C VAL A 225 -16.31 -10.46 20.49
N PRO A 226 -16.16 -11.79 20.36
CA PRO A 226 -15.41 -12.58 21.34
C PRO A 226 -13.94 -12.16 21.43
N GLU A 227 -13.29 -12.40 22.57
CA GLU A 227 -11.87 -12.08 22.77
C GLU A 227 -10.96 -12.75 21.73
N THR A 228 -11.36 -13.93 21.25
CA THR A 228 -10.68 -14.65 20.17
C THR A 228 -11.73 -15.19 19.20
N PRO A 229 -12.07 -14.45 18.14
CA PRO A 229 -13.00 -14.91 17.11
C PRO A 229 -12.52 -16.18 16.44
N ALA A 230 -13.44 -17.09 16.15
CA ALA A 230 -13.13 -18.41 15.60
C ALA A 230 -12.41 -18.35 14.24
N TRP A 231 -12.61 -17.27 13.47
CA TRP A 231 -11.99 -17.06 12.16
C TRP A 231 -10.53 -16.61 12.21
N VAL A 232 -10.04 -16.09 13.34
CA VAL A 232 -8.67 -15.53 13.44
C VAL A 232 -7.60 -16.60 13.25
N ALA A 233 -7.67 -17.70 14.02
CA ALA A 233 -6.61 -18.71 14.01
C ALA A 233 -6.44 -19.44 12.65
N PRO A 234 -7.51 -19.81 11.92
CA PRO A 234 -7.39 -20.35 10.56
C PRO A 234 -6.65 -19.42 9.59
N ILE A 235 -7.01 -18.12 9.60
CA ILE A 235 -6.44 -17.12 8.69
C ILE A 235 -4.99 -16.82 9.06
N GLU A 236 -4.69 -16.67 10.35
CA GLU A 236 -3.30 -16.59 10.82
C GLU A 236 -2.47 -17.78 10.33
N GLY A 237 -3.00 -19.01 10.43
CA GLY A 237 -2.30 -20.20 9.94
C GLY A 237 -1.92 -20.09 8.47
N ALA A 238 -2.83 -19.59 7.63
CA ALA A 238 -2.59 -19.37 6.21
C ALA A 238 -1.56 -18.26 5.97
N CYS A 239 -1.67 -17.13 6.68
CA CYS A 239 -0.68 -16.05 6.59
C CYS A 239 0.72 -16.56 6.93
N ARG A 240 0.90 -17.31 8.03
CA ARG A 240 2.19 -17.94 8.41
C ARG A 240 2.79 -18.78 7.27
N ALA A 241 1.97 -19.45 6.48
CA ALA A 241 2.39 -20.29 5.37
C ALA A 241 2.70 -19.49 4.10
N LEU A 242 1.99 -18.38 3.86
CA LEU A 242 2.14 -17.53 2.67
C LEU A 242 3.25 -16.49 2.81
N LEU A 243 3.52 -15.97 4.02
CA LEU A 243 4.52 -14.92 4.25
C LEU A 243 5.92 -15.24 3.72
N PRO A 244 6.45 -16.48 3.82
CA PRO A 244 7.74 -16.82 3.20
C PRO A 244 7.76 -16.66 1.67
N LEU A 245 6.60 -16.64 1.01
CA LEU A 245 6.49 -16.46 -0.44
C LEU A 245 6.55 -14.98 -0.84
N THR A 246 6.32 -14.05 0.10
CA THR A 246 6.29 -12.61 -0.16
C THR A 246 7.57 -11.90 0.28
N ASP A 247 8.61 -12.66 0.65
CA ASP A 247 9.86 -12.15 1.26
C ASP A 247 9.64 -11.25 2.49
N GLY A 248 8.50 -11.42 3.17
CA GLY A 248 8.16 -10.55 4.29
C GLY A 248 7.77 -9.13 3.86
N ASP A 249 7.23 -8.94 2.65
CA ASP A 249 6.83 -7.62 2.15
C ASP A 249 5.74 -6.99 3.03
N ALA A 250 6.10 -5.84 3.62
CA ALA A 250 5.32 -5.06 4.57
C ALA A 250 3.92 -4.68 4.08
N GLU A 251 3.72 -4.63 2.77
CA GLU A 251 2.47 -4.20 2.18
C GLU A 251 1.46 -5.35 2.02
N THR A 252 1.88 -6.62 2.16
CA THR A 252 0.96 -7.77 2.14
C THR A 252 -0.12 -7.58 3.20
N ARG A 253 -1.40 -7.69 2.85
CA ARG A 253 -2.49 -7.44 3.80
C ARG A 253 -3.59 -8.47 3.64
N VAL A 254 -4.19 -8.85 4.76
CA VAL A 254 -5.39 -9.69 4.78
C VAL A 254 -6.52 -8.94 5.46
N VAL A 255 -7.63 -8.76 4.76
CA VAL A 255 -8.82 -8.10 5.30
C VAL A 255 -9.99 -9.07 5.31
N VAL A 256 -10.72 -9.06 6.42
CA VAL A 256 -11.84 -9.95 6.66
C VAL A 256 -13.12 -9.13 6.74
N TYR A 257 -14.12 -9.54 5.97
CA TYR A 257 -15.43 -8.90 5.88
C TYR A 257 -16.55 -9.89 6.23
N GLN A 258 -17.66 -9.35 6.73
CA GLN A 258 -18.92 -10.03 6.83
C GLN A 258 -19.52 -10.20 5.42
N ALA A 259 -19.92 -11.42 5.11
CA ALA A 259 -20.49 -11.77 3.81
C ALA A 259 -21.71 -10.90 3.45
N GLY A 260 -21.72 -10.36 2.23
CA GLY A 260 -22.83 -9.59 1.69
C GLY A 260 -22.91 -8.13 2.17
N CYS A 261 -21.92 -7.65 2.93
CA CYS A 261 -21.82 -6.24 3.33
C CYS A 261 -20.96 -5.40 2.38
N ARG A 262 -20.35 -6.01 1.36
CA ARG A 262 -19.34 -5.37 0.49
C ARG A 262 -19.85 -4.90 -0.88
N ASP A 263 -21.00 -5.38 -1.36
CA ASP A 263 -21.49 -5.13 -2.73
C ASP A 263 -21.65 -3.62 -3.05
N GLY A 264 -20.67 -3.03 -3.75
CA GLY A 264 -20.71 -1.62 -4.14
C GLY A 264 -19.55 -1.04 -4.97
N VAL A 265 -18.34 -1.60 -4.91
CA VAL A 265 -17.15 -0.96 -5.54
C VAL A 265 -17.07 -1.29 -7.05
N PRO A 266 -17.13 -0.29 -7.96
CA PRO A 266 -16.88 -0.51 -9.38
C PRO A 266 -15.41 -0.88 -9.62
N GLU A 267 -15.17 -1.84 -10.52
CA GLU A 267 -13.84 -2.40 -10.88
C GLU A 267 -12.80 -1.36 -11.35
N ASP A 268 -13.21 -0.14 -11.74
CA ASP A 268 -12.34 0.93 -12.26
C ASP A 268 -11.99 2.01 -11.20
N THR A 269 -12.26 1.76 -9.92
CA THR A 269 -12.01 2.76 -8.88
C THR A 269 -10.62 2.56 -8.28
N ASP A 270 -9.72 3.52 -8.51
CA ASP A 270 -8.44 3.63 -7.78
C ASP A 270 -8.69 3.34 -6.29
N ALA A 271 -7.77 2.64 -5.64
CA ALA A 271 -7.78 2.16 -4.25
C ALA A 271 -8.08 3.21 -3.15
N ALA A 272 -8.49 4.42 -3.52
CA ALA A 272 -8.78 5.58 -2.69
C ALA A 272 -10.27 5.78 -2.32
N VAL A 273 -11.23 4.93 -2.74
CA VAL A 273 -12.61 5.01 -2.22
C VAL A 273 -12.80 4.02 -1.07
N LEU A 274 -12.10 4.31 0.03
CA LEU A 274 -12.16 3.62 1.33
C LEU A 274 -13.45 3.93 2.13
N SER A 275 -14.51 4.46 1.50
CA SER A 275 -15.78 4.73 2.19
C SER A 275 -16.70 3.49 2.25
N ASP A 276 -16.67 2.63 1.23
CA ASP A 276 -17.38 1.34 1.23
C ASP A 276 -16.59 0.22 1.97
N ALA A 277 -15.27 0.41 2.15
CA ALA A 277 -14.35 -0.55 2.78
C ALA A 277 -14.54 -0.74 4.30
N GLU A 278 -15.41 0.03 4.94
CA GLU A 278 -15.66 -0.05 6.38
C GLU A 278 -16.93 -0.84 6.72
N ASN A 279 -17.84 -1.04 5.76
CA ASN A 279 -19.07 -1.76 6.02
C ASN A 279 -18.82 -3.27 6.14
N GLY A 280 -19.21 -3.84 7.28
CA GLY A 280 -19.00 -5.26 7.56
C GLY A 280 -17.54 -5.66 7.75
N LYS A 281 -16.58 -4.72 7.86
CA LYS A 281 -15.19 -5.07 8.16
C LYS A 281 -15.10 -5.69 9.56
N LEU A 282 -14.54 -6.89 9.64
CA LEU A 282 -14.40 -7.70 10.86
C LEU A 282 -12.99 -7.62 11.44
N GLY A 283 -11.99 -7.53 10.57
CA GLY A 283 -10.62 -7.38 10.97
C GLY A 283 -9.68 -7.14 9.80
N GLU A 284 -8.50 -6.69 10.14
CA GLU A 284 -7.39 -6.52 9.22
C GLU A 284 -6.13 -7.02 9.89
N LEU A 285 -5.35 -7.76 9.11
CA LEU A 285 -4.01 -8.15 9.49
C LEU A 285 -3.04 -7.45 8.55
N SER A 286 -2.29 -6.51 9.12
CA SER A 286 -1.02 -6.06 8.57
C SER A 286 0.06 -6.94 9.22
N PRO A 287 0.68 -7.88 8.50
CA PRO A 287 1.67 -8.78 9.09
C PRO A 287 2.96 -8.09 9.54
N PHE A 288 3.13 -6.77 9.32
CA PHE A 288 4.45 -6.12 9.32
C PHE A 288 4.58 -4.80 10.08
N ASP A 289 3.61 -4.43 10.92
CA ASP A 289 3.81 -3.33 11.87
C ASP A 289 4.64 -3.79 13.09
N ASP A 290 5.97 -3.82 12.90
CA ASP A 290 7.10 -3.68 13.85
C ASP A 290 8.25 -4.64 13.53
N SER A 291 9.08 -4.25 12.56
CA SER A 291 10.29 -4.97 12.14
C SER A 291 11.46 -4.95 13.15
N ASP A 292 11.22 -4.68 14.44
CA ASP A 292 12.31 -4.54 15.44
C ASP A 292 12.28 -5.58 16.57
N THR A 293 11.29 -6.48 16.64
CA THR A 293 11.18 -7.42 17.78
C THR A 293 11.72 -8.83 17.52
N GLY A 294 12.06 -9.19 16.28
CA GLY A 294 12.73 -10.47 15.97
C GLY A 294 11.98 -11.70 16.51
N ALA A 295 10.66 -11.67 16.49
CA ALA A 295 9.80 -12.77 16.93
C ALA A 295 9.03 -13.36 15.75
N ASP A 296 8.89 -14.68 15.75
CA ASP A 296 8.05 -15.51 14.87
C ASP A 296 6.53 -15.20 14.97
N ASP A 297 6.14 -13.99 15.37
CA ASP A 297 4.74 -13.57 15.52
C ASP A 297 4.27 -12.92 14.22
N ILE A 298 3.18 -13.46 13.67
CA ILE A 298 2.37 -12.75 12.67
C ILE A 298 1.97 -11.42 13.30
N GLY A 299 2.03 -10.33 12.52
CA GLY A 299 1.68 -8.97 12.96
C GLY A 299 0.39 -8.88 13.78
N SER A 300 0.26 -7.79 14.55
CA SER A 300 -0.88 -7.64 15.45
C SER A 300 -2.18 -7.42 14.66
N TRP A 301 -3.23 -8.17 14.95
CA TRP A 301 -4.53 -7.97 14.30
C TRP A 301 -5.18 -6.64 14.72
N LEU A 302 -5.76 -5.95 13.74
CA LEU A 302 -6.92 -5.10 13.98
C LEU A 302 -8.15 -6.01 14.05
N ILE A 303 -8.78 -6.10 15.22
CA ILE A 303 -10.10 -6.72 15.38
C ILE A 303 -11.10 -5.59 15.50
N VAL A 304 -12.02 -5.50 14.55
CA VAL A 304 -13.05 -4.45 14.54
C VAL A 304 -14.14 -4.84 15.53
N GLU A 305 -14.25 -4.09 16.62
CA GLU A 305 -15.31 -4.23 17.61
C GLU A 305 -15.78 -2.85 18.05
N TRP A 306 -17.02 -2.55 17.74
CA TRP A 306 -17.66 -1.29 18.07
C TRP A 306 -18.26 -1.38 19.48
N PHE A 307 -17.83 -0.47 20.35
CA PHE A 307 -18.41 -0.35 21.68
C PHE A 307 -19.21 0.94 21.82
N PRO A 308 -20.42 0.89 22.40
CA PRO A 308 -21.17 2.09 22.71
C PRO A 308 -20.50 2.86 23.84
N VAL A 309 -20.21 4.14 23.61
CA VAL A 309 -19.76 5.09 24.66
C VAL A 309 -20.91 5.98 25.14
N GLY A 310 -22.09 5.85 24.53
CA GLY A 310 -23.33 6.52 24.92
C GLY A 310 -23.77 7.59 23.92
N LYS A 311 -25.01 8.09 24.08
CA LYS A 311 -25.60 9.14 23.22
C LYS A 311 -25.62 8.77 21.73
N GLY A 312 -25.72 7.49 21.39
CA GLY A 312 -25.65 7.00 20.00
C GLY A 312 -24.24 6.99 19.40
N VAL A 313 -23.19 7.27 20.18
CA VAL A 313 -21.79 7.23 19.74
C VAL A 313 -21.18 5.85 20.02
N TYR A 314 -20.49 5.32 19.02
CA TYR A 314 -19.76 4.06 19.06
C TYR A 314 -18.31 4.30 18.63
N VAL A 315 -17.37 3.55 19.22
CA VAL A 315 -15.95 3.68 18.95
C VAL A 315 -15.32 2.30 18.72
N THR A 316 -14.42 2.21 17.75
CA THR A 316 -13.44 1.12 17.59
C THR A 316 -12.06 1.72 17.34
N SER A 317 -10.99 0.95 17.55
CA SER A 317 -9.66 1.35 17.08
C SER A 317 -9.53 1.19 15.57
N ASP A 318 -8.61 1.93 14.98
CA ASP A 318 -8.10 1.73 13.62
C ASP A 318 -6.62 1.32 13.62
N GLU A 319 -6.10 0.86 14.77
CA GLU A 319 -4.68 0.52 14.92
C GLU A 319 -4.52 -0.99 15.18
N CYS A 320 -3.68 -1.64 14.36
CA CYS A 320 -3.33 -3.04 14.52
C CYS A 320 -2.78 -3.31 15.94
N GLY A 321 -3.29 -4.35 16.62
CA GLY A 321 -2.91 -4.68 17.99
C GLY A 321 -3.55 -3.83 19.09
N VAL A 322 -4.32 -2.81 18.73
CA VAL A 322 -5.10 -2.02 19.67
C VAL A 322 -6.54 -2.47 19.63
N ARG A 323 -6.94 -3.23 20.65
CA ARG A 323 -8.35 -3.57 20.88
C ARG A 323 -8.88 -2.79 22.06
N LEU A 324 -9.83 -1.89 21.80
CA LEU A 324 -10.53 -1.15 22.83
C LEU A 324 -11.46 -2.08 23.61
N ARG A 325 -11.78 -1.68 24.85
CA ARG A 325 -12.69 -2.37 25.75
C ARG A 325 -13.64 -1.37 26.39
N THR A 326 -14.73 -1.87 26.95
CA THR A 326 -15.63 -1.05 27.76
C THR A 326 -14.86 -0.37 28.90
N GLY A 327 -14.99 0.96 29.01
CA GLY A 327 -14.30 1.78 30.00
C GLY A 327 -12.92 2.27 29.59
N ASP A 328 -12.46 1.95 28.38
CA ASP A 328 -11.19 2.46 27.84
C ASP A 328 -11.32 3.88 27.32
N VAL A 329 -12.52 4.21 26.83
CA VAL A 329 -12.90 5.53 26.33
C VAL A 329 -14.23 5.88 26.97
N GLU A 330 -14.36 7.12 27.44
CA GLU A 330 -15.55 7.64 28.10
C GLU A 330 -16.05 8.89 27.37
N LEU A 331 -17.37 8.99 27.21
CA LEU A 331 -18.05 10.15 26.64
C LEU A 331 -18.80 10.89 27.76
N GLU A 332 -18.39 12.12 28.03
CA GLU A 332 -19.04 12.97 29.04
C GLU A 332 -19.69 14.20 28.38
N THR A 333 -20.91 14.54 28.80
CA THR A 333 -21.49 15.85 28.49
C THR A 333 -20.70 16.93 29.22
N VAL A 334 -20.22 17.93 28.48
CA VAL A 334 -19.42 19.02 29.03
C VAL A 334 -20.09 20.37 28.78
N GLU A 335 -19.77 21.35 29.63
CA GLU A 335 -19.99 22.75 29.26
C GLU A 335 -19.09 23.04 28.07
N SER A 336 -19.70 23.25 26.90
CA SER A 336 -18.96 23.40 25.65
C SER A 336 -17.98 24.57 25.76
N PRO A 337 -16.70 24.40 25.36
CA PRO A 337 -15.80 25.53 25.19
C PRO A 337 -16.21 26.43 24.01
N VAL A 338 -17.21 26.04 23.21
CA VAL A 338 -17.73 26.80 22.08
C VAL A 338 -19.27 26.72 22.02
N SER A 339 -19.95 27.85 21.90
CA SER A 339 -21.40 27.91 21.72
C SER A 339 -21.83 27.78 20.25
N LEU A 340 -23.09 27.39 20.02
CA LEU A 340 -23.69 27.38 18.67
C LEU A 340 -23.59 28.75 18.00
N GLU A 341 -23.82 29.83 18.76
CA GLU A 341 -23.73 31.21 18.27
C GLU A 341 -22.30 31.54 17.81
N GLU A 342 -21.29 31.17 18.59
CA GLU A 342 -19.88 31.40 18.21
C GLU A 342 -19.47 30.62 16.95
N LEU A 343 -19.93 29.38 16.79
CA LEU A 343 -19.65 28.57 15.60
C LEU A 343 -20.35 29.10 14.33
N GLN A 344 -21.51 29.73 14.49
CA GLN A 344 -22.22 30.41 13.40
C GLN A 344 -21.55 31.74 13.06
N GLU A 345 -21.24 32.57 14.06
CA GLU A 345 -20.59 33.88 13.88
C GLU A 345 -19.19 33.78 13.27
N SER A 346 -18.43 32.71 13.57
CA SER A 346 -17.13 32.45 12.95
C SER A 346 -17.24 32.04 11.48
N GLY A 347 -18.43 31.73 10.98
CA GLY A 347 -18.64 31.14 9.67
C GLY A 347 -18.09 29.71 9.57
N SER A 348 -17.80 29.05 10.69
CA SER A 348 -17.33 27.66 10.68
C SER A 348 -18.45 26.72 10.25
N LEU A 349 -19.69 26.95 10.69
CA LEU A 349 -20.85 26.12 10.32
C LEU A 349 -21.44 26.43 8.95
N GLU A 350 -21.46 27.70 8.54
CA GLU A 350 -21.96 28.11 7.22
C GLU A 350 -21.16 27.49 6.05
N ARG A 351 -19.93 27.04 6.31
CA ARG A 351 -19.09 26.34 5.32
C ARG A 351 -19.55 24.92 5.03
N PHE A 352 -20.27 24.29 5.95
CA PHE A 352 -20.58 22.85 5.88
C PHE A 352 -22.06 22.54 5.61
N ASP A 353 -22.99 23.45 5.87
CA ASP A 353 -24.42 23.13 5.74
C ASP A 353 -25.29 24.29 5.20
N GLU A 354 -26.24 23.94 4.33
CA GLU A 354 -27.32 24.81 3.84
C GLU A 354 -28.64 24.58 4.61
N ARG A 355 -28.69 23.64 5.56
CA ARG A 355 -29.91 23.23 6.30
C ARG A 355 -30.12 23.99 7.61
N GLU A 356 -31.36 23.95 8.12
CA GLU A 356 -31.75 24.57 9.40
C GLU A 356 -31.24 23.74 10.59
N PHE A 357 -30.48 24.38 11.49
CA PHE A 357 -30.03 23.80 12.75
C PHE A 357 -31.19 23.64 13.75
N ALA A 358 -31.04 22.71 14.70
CA ALA A 358 -31.94 22.58 15.84
C ALA A 358 -31.24 23.06 17.13
N PRO A 359 -31.29 24.37 17.49
CA PRO A 359 -30.59 24.89 18.67
C PRO A 359 -30.90 24.16 19.99
N GLY A 360 -32.11 23.59 20.10
CA GLY A 360 -32.50 22.79 21.27
C GLY A 360 -31.84 21.41 21.37
N ALA A 361 -31.17 20.95 20.32
CA ALA A 361 -30.39 19.72 20.27
C ALA A 361 -28.89 19.95 20.48
N PHE A 362 -28.43 21.22 20.53
CA PHE A 362 -27.02 21.55 20.76
C PHE A 362 -26.53 20.97 22.09
N GLU A 363 -25.57 20.04 22.02
CA GLU A 363 -24.91 19.47 23.18
C GLU A 363 -23.45 19.20 22.83
N ALA A 364 -22.55 19.45 23.77
CA ALA A 364 -21.13 19.17 23.61
C ALA A 364 -20.73 17.99 24.47
N TYR A 365 -19.86 17.17 23.90
CA TYR A 365 -19.30 16.00 24.53
C TYR A 365 -17.78 16.04 24.50
N SER A 366 -17.18 15.55 25.58
CA SER A 366 -15.76 15.26 25.65
C SER A 366 -15.60 13.74 25.59
N LEU A 367 -14.93 13.26 24.55
CA LEU A 367 -14.52 11.86 24.43
C LEU A 367 -13.07 11.77 24.91
N ALA A 368 -12.86 11.09 26.04
CA ALA A 368 -11.57 11.02 26.71
C ALA A 368 -11.12 9.57 26.92
N VAL A 369 -9.81 9.36 26.92
CA VAL A 369 -9.21 8.05 27.23
C VAL A 369 -9.11 7.83 28.74
N ALA A 370 -9.28 6.58 29.15
CA ALA A 370 -9.00 6.19 30.52
C ALA A 370 -7.50 6.37 30.84
N PRO A 371 -7.13 6.79 32.07
CA PRO A 371 -5.74 7.07 32.45
C PRO A 371 -4.76 5.92 32.22
N ASP A 372 -5.24 4.68 32.30
CA ASP A 372 -4.43 3.47 32.19
C ASP A 372 -4.41 2.87 30.76
N LEU A 373 -5.17 3.44 29.80
CA LEU A 373 -5.26 2.91 28.44
C LEU A 373 -3.88 2.84 27.77
N PHE A 374 -3.20 3.98 27.61
CA PHE A 374 -1.91 4.05 26.92
C PHE A 374 -0.81 3.23 27.61
N ALA A 375 -0.90 3.01 28.91
CA ALA A 375 0.08 2.21 29.65
C ALA A 375 0.09 0.73 29.25
N ARG A 376 -1.03 0.21 28.72
CA ARG A 376 -1.18 -1.19 28.28
C ARG A 376 -1.19 -1.38 26.76
N LEU A 377 -1.13 -0.31 25.98
CA LEU A 377 -1.07 -0.38 24.51
C LEU A 377 0.34 -0.82 24.04
N PRO A 378 0.47 -1.27 22.77
CA PRO A 378 1.77 -1.54 22.17
C PRO A 378 2.74 -0.36 22.31
N GLU A 379 4.04 -0.67 22.34
CA GLU A 379 5.10 0.34 22.55
C GLU A 379 5.08 1.42 21.47
N SER A 380 4.88 1.03 20.22
CA SER A 380 4.71 1.93 19.06
C SER A 380 3.64 3.00 19.28
N VAL A 381 2.48 2.63 19.84
CA VAL A 381 1.38 3.55 20.14
C VAL A 381 1.64 4.36 21.41
N ARG A 382 2.18 3.72 22.44
CA ARG A 382 2.47 4.36 23.73
C ARG A 382 3.48 5.50 23.58
N ASP A 383 4.53 5.29 22.79
CA ASP A 383 5.59 6.28 22.56
C ASP A 383 5.12 7.43 21.66
N LYS A 384 4.21 7.13 20.72
CA LYS A 384 3.52 8.11 19.87
C LYS A 384 2.56 9.01 20.66
N GLY A 385 1.92 8.46 21.70
CA GLY A 385 0.99 9.20 22.58
C GLY A 385 -0.39 9.47 21.98
N TRP A 386 -0.67 8.90 20.81
CA TRP A 386 -1.96 8.93 20.11
C TRP A 386 -2.09 7.74 19.16
N PHE A 387 -3.32 7.40 18.76
CA PHE A 387 -3.61 6.39 17.73
C PHE A 387 -4.91 6.75 17.00
N ASN A 388 -5.14 6.13 15.84
CA ASN A 388 -6.36 6.35 15.08
C ASN A 388 -7.53 5.54 15.66
N ILE A 389 -8.69 6.18 15.73
CA ILE A 389 -9.95 5.52 16.06
C ILE A 389 -10.95 5.71 14.92
N ARG A 390 -11.96 4.86 14.91
CA ARG A 390 -13.14 5.04 14.09
C ARG A 390 -14.30 5.39 15.01
N LEU A 391 -15.05 6.41 14.62
CA LEU A 391 -16.25 6.88 15.29
C LEU A 391 -17.46 6.63 14.41
N ALA A 392 -18.47 5.98 14.98
CA ALA A 392 -19.77 5.84 14.37
C ALA A 392 -20.85 6.53 15.22
N TYR A 393 -21.83 7.13 14.56
CA TYR A 393 -22.95 7.78 15.22
C TYR A 393 -24.28 7.31 14.64
N ASP A 394 -25.10 6.69 15.50
CA ASP A 394 -26.47 6.32 15.21
C ASP A 394 -27.41 7.43 15.72
N ASN A 395 -27.98 8.18 14.79
CA ASN A 395 -28.94 9.23 15.10
C ASN A 395 -30.36 8.71 15.40
N GLN A 396 -30.61 7.41 15.24
CA GLN A 396 -31.83 6.73 15.65
C GLN A 396 -31.76 6.18 17.08
N ASP A 397 -30.56 6.06 17.66
CA ASP A 397 -30.37 5.46 18.97
C ASP A 397 -31.23 6.24 20.01
N PRO A 398 -32.10 5.56 20.77
CA PRO A 398 -32.92 6.21 21.79
C PRO A 398 -32.09 7.02 22.82
N GLN A 399 -30.85 6.63 23.08
CA GLN A 399 -29.94 7.32 23.98
C GLN A 399 -29.49 8.69 23.45
N THR A 400 -29.63 8.94 22.15
CA THR A 400 -29.43 10.30 21.61
C THR A 400 -30.44 11.29 22.21
N GLY A 401 -31.65 10.83 22.57
CA GLY A 401 -32.74 11.70 23.04
C GLY A 401 -33.33 12.62 21.94
N LEU A 402 -32.92 12.48 20.68
CA LEU A 402 -33.38 13.34 19.57
C LEU A 402 -34.90 13.26 19.37
N ALA A 403 -35.47 12.07 19.48
CA ALA A 403 -36.91 11.87 19.38
C ALA A 403 -37.69 12.64 20.47
N GLU A 404 -37.16 12.75 21.69
CA GLU A 404 -37.77 13.51 22.79
C GLU A 404 -37.74 15.02 22.54
N LEU A 405 -36.73 15.48 21.81
CA LEU A 405 -36.58 16.86 21.35
C LEU A 405 -37.42 17.17 20.10
N GLY A 406 -38.16 16.18 19.57
CA GLY A 406 -38.98 16.33 18.36
C GLY A 406 -38.15 16.40 17.07
N VAL A 407 -36.89 15.96 17.13
CA VAL A 407 -35.96 15.96 16.00
C VAL A 407 -36.13 14.67 15.22
N THR A 408 -36.42 14.79 13.92
CA THR A 408 -36.49 13.65 13.01
C THR A 408 -35.12 13.36 12.40
N PRO A 409 -34.57 12.15 12.54
CA PRO A 409 -33.22 11.82 12.10
C PRO A 409 -32.90 12.08 10.62
N GLY A 410 -33.88 11.93 9.72
CA GLY A 410 -33.69 12.21 8.28
C GLY A 410 -33.50 13.70 7.92
N GLY A 411 -33.62 14.62 8.89
CA GLY A 411 -33.45 16.06 8.69
C GLY A 411 -32.04 16.58 8.96
N LEU A 412 -31.19 15.82 9.64
CA LEU A 412 -29.91 16.28 10.20
C LEU A 412 -28.77 15.34 9.80
N ALA A 413 -28.20 15.56 8.61
CA ALA A 413 -27.06 14.77 8.17
C ALA A 413 -25.95 15.73 7.73
N PRO A 414 -24.79 15.75 8.43
CA PRO A 414 -24.47 15.02 9.67
C PRO A 414 -25.07 15.67 10.94
N THR A 415 -25.25 14.87 12.00
CA THR A 415 -25.83 15.29 13.30
C THR A 415 -24.79 15.47 14.40
N LEU A 416 -23.61 14.88 14.19
CA LEU A 416 -22.46 14.93 15.09
C LEU A 416 -21.32 15.57 14.32
N TYR A 417 -20.57 16.44 15.00
CA TYR A 417 -19.43 17.12 14.43
C TYR A 417 -18.26 17.06 15.41
N ARG A 418 -17.06 16.95 14.87
CA ARG A 418 -15.83 17.16 15.61
C ARG A 418 -15.47 18.64 15.57
N VAL A 419 -14.98 19.19 16.68
CA VAL A 419 -14.57 20.59 16.77
C VAL A 419 -13.13 20.66 17.25
N GLU A 420 -12.28 21.27 16.44
CA GLU A 420 -10.86 21.42 16.72
C GLU A 420 -10.44 22.89 16.67
N LYS A 421 -9.32 23.23 17.30
CA LYS A 421 -8.74 24.56 17.15
C LYS A 421 -8.17 24.67 15.74
N ASN A 422 -8.51 25.74 15.04
CA ASN A 422 -7.97 25.98 13.72
C ASN A 422 -6.55 26.56 13.84
N PRO A 423 -5.49 25.84 13.42
CA PRO A 423 -4.12 26.35 13.52
C PRO A 423 -3.91 27.61 12.68
N ALA A 424 -4.63 27.75 11.56
CA ALA A 424 -4.53 28.94 10.70
C ALA A 424 -5.08 30.22 11.36
N ALA A 425 -5.85 30.11 12.43
CA ALA A 425 -6.35 31.26 13.19
C ALA A 425 -5.25 31.99 13.97
N GLU A 426 -4.10 31.34 14.22
CA GLU A 426 -2.94 31.99 14.84
C GLU A 426 -2.19 32.90 13.85
N ASP A 427 -2.27 32.58 12.55
CA ASP A 427 -1.53 33.26 11.49
C ASP A 427 -2.38 34.21 10.63
N VAL A 428 -3.71 34.02 10.62
CA VAL A 428 -4.65 34.74 9.75
C VAL A 428 -5.84 35.24 10.56
N ASP A 429 -5.89 36.55 10.83
CA ASP A 429 -6.98 37.20 11.61
C ASP A 429 -8.40 36.97 11.06
N SER A 430 -8.52 36.61 9.78
CA SER A 430 -9.82 36.31 9.13
C SER A 430 -10.19 34.83 9.13
N ALA A 431 -9.30 33.94 9.59
CA ALA A 431 -9.61 32.53 9.72
C ALA A 431 -10.46 32.30 10.99
N PRO A 432 -11.47 31.41 10.93
CA PRO A 432 -12.28 31.10 12.10
C PRO A 432 -11.40 30.46 13.19
N PRO A 433 -11.66 30.73 14.48
CA PRO A 433 -10.86 30.17 15.59
C PRO A 433 -10.98 28.64 15.73
N TYR A 434 -12.04 28.07 15.16
CA TYR A 434 -12.32 26.64 15.22
C TYR A 434 -12.57 26.08 13.83
N GLU A 435 -12.09 24.85 13.65
CA GLU A 435 -12.44 24.00 12.53
C GLU A 435 -13.55 23.05 12.98
N VAL A 436 -14.65 23.03 12.22
CA VAL A 436 -15.76 22.11 12.44
C VAL A 436 -15.63 21.03 11.38
N ILE A 437 -15.51 19.78 11.80
CA ILE A 437 -15.31 18.65 10.91
C ILE A 437 -16.56 17.79 11.00
N ALA A 438 -17.34 17.80 9.93
CA ALA A 438 -18.47 16.91 9.74
C ALA A 438 -18.02 15.44 9.79
N MET A 439 -18.89 14.55 10.27
CA MET A 439 -18.77 13.13 9.91
C MET A 439 -18.77 13.01 8.37
N ARG A 440 -18.18 11.94 7.83
CA ARG A 440 -18.09 11.71 6.37
C ARG A 440 -19.46 11.92 5.72
N THR A 441 -19.43 12.46 4.49
CA THR A 441 -20.63 12.85 3.74
C THR A 441 -21.54 11.66 3.44
N GLU A 442 -20.96 10.48 3.29
CA GLU A 442 -21.66 9.21 3.10
C GLU A 442 -21.78 8.49 4.44
N THR A 443 -23.00 8.04 4.77
CA THR A 443 -23.23 7.09 5.85
C THR A 443 -22.77 5.72 5.42
N LEU A 444 -22.32 4.90 6.37
CA LEU A 444 -22.17 3.46 6.14
C LEU A 444 -23.50 2.86 5.63
N ALA A 445 -23.45 1.71 4.96
CA ALA A 445 -24.66 1.09 4.39
C ALA A 445 -25.73 0.76 5.46
N ASN A 446 -25.29 0.59 6.71
CA ASN A 446 -26.14 0.41 7.88
C ASN A 446 -26.75 1.72 8.44
N GLY A 447 -26.50 2.86 7.80
CA GLY A 447 -27.07 4.16 8.14
C GLY A 447 -26.31 4.96 9.19
N TYR A 448 -25.21 4.44 9.72
CA TYR A 448 -24.39 5.13 10.71
C TYR A 448 -23.54 6.23 10.04
N GLN A 449 -23.46 7.39 10.68
CA GLN A 449 -22.50 8.43 10.29
C GLN A 449 -21.11 8.03 10.79
N TYR A 450 -20.05 8.30 10.03
CA TYR A 450 -18.73 7.75 10.30
C TYR A 450 -17.60 8.80 10.23
N SER A 451 -16.55 8.67 11.04
CA SER A 451 -15.34 9.52 11.01
C SER A 451 -14.13 8.77 11.56
N GLU A 452 -12.92 9.20 11.21
CA GLU A 452 -11.64 8.61 11.63
C GLU A 452 -10.76 9.67 12.31
N PRO A 453 -11.04 10.05 13.56
CA PRO A 453 -10.19 11.00 14.27
C PRO A 453 -9.01 10.32 14.96
N GLU A 454 -8.06 11.16 15.35
CA GLU A 454 -6.96 10.78 16.24
C GLU A 454 -7.42 10.90 17.70
N LEU A 455 -7.02 9.92 18.53
CA LEU A 455 -7.28 9.93 19.96
C LEU A 455 -5.96 10.08 20.74
N PHE A 456 -5.84 11.17 21.49
CA PHE A 456 -4.62 11.52 22.24
C PHE A 456 -4.70 11.07 23.71
N ALA A 457 -3.54 10.81 24.31
CA ALA A 457 -3.43 10.40 25.71
C ALA A 457 -3.92 11.45 26.71
N ASP A 458 -3.74 12.74 26.40
CA ASP A 458 -3.97 13.86 27.32
C ASP A 458 -4.92 14.93 26.78
N VAL A 459 -5.31 14.85 25.51
CA VAL A 459 -6.21 15.80 24.86
C VAL A 459 -7.51 15.08 24.47
N PRO A 460 -8.64 15.38 25.12
CA PRO A 460 -9.91 14.77 24.75
C PRO A 460 -10.41 15.33 23.43
N LEU A 461 -11.12 14.49 22.69
CA LEU A 461 -11.80 14.89 21.46
C LEU A 461 -13.09 15.64 21.80
N LEU A 462 -13.26 16.83 21.25
CA LEU A 462 -14.49 17.61 21.42
C LEU A 462 -15.47 17.28 20.29
N LEU A 463 -16.63 16.77 20.68
CA LEU A 463 -17.74 16.47 19.78
C LEU A 463 -18.91 17.40 20.10
N VAL A 464 -19.62 17.85 19.08
CA VAL A 464 -20.86 18.63 19.23
C VAL A 464 -21.96 17.99 18.41
N ARG A 465 -23.13 17.81 19.03
CA ARG A 465 -24.35 17.39 18.35
C ARG A 465 -25.20 18.62 18.06
N MET A 466 -25.78 18.72 16.85
CA MET A 466 -26.56 19.87 16.40
C MET A 466 -27.75 19.51 15.52
#